data_AF-A0AAJ2KMU1-F1
#
_entry.id   AF-A0AAJ2KMU1-F1
#
_cell.length_a   1.000
_cell.length_b   1.000
_cell.length_c   1.000
_cell.angle_alpha   90.00
_cell.angle_beta   90.00
_cell.angle_gamma   90.00
#
_symmetry.space_group_name_H-M   'P 1'
#
loop_
_entity.id
_entity.type
_entity.pdbx_description
1 polymer ?
#
loop_
_entity_poly.entity_id
_entity_poly.type
_entity_poly.pdbx_seq_one_letter_code
_entity_poly.pdbx_strand_id
1 'polypeptide(L)'
;MQTLPTIPTRKVSSHPSPVEIWQQLLTYLLERHYGLSLNDTQFGDGNVIQQHIDAGISLADALNFLVEKSELVRIDRPGFSIQHQSPFISAIDILRARKATGLMQRTGYKAVTCAISGQSSRGQQ
;
A
#
# COMPACT_ATOMS: atom_id res chain seq x y z
N MET A 1 -8.25 16.71 40.09
CA MET A 1 -7.70 17.09 38.78
C MET A 1 -7.08 15.85 38.15
N GLN A 2 -7.78 15.14 37.27
CA GLN A 2 -7.21 14.07 36.44
C GLN A 2 -8.10 13.91 35.21
N THR A 3 -7.63 14.45 34.09
CA THR A 3 -8.26 14.37 32.78
C THR A 3 -7.92 13.03 32.14
N LEU A 4 -8.94 12.22 31.87
CA LEU A 4 -8.85 11.02 31.05
C LEU A 4 -8.41 11.39 29.61
N PRO A 5 -7.56 10.59 28.96
CA PRO A 5 -7.16 10.82 27.58
C PRO A 5 -8.34 10.52 26.65
N THR A 6 -8.81 11.56 25.96
CA THR A 6 -9.78 11.50 24.88
C THR A 6 -9.20 10.66 23.74
N ILE A 7 -9.61 9.39 23.66
CA ILE A 7 -9.40 8.57 22.47
C ILE A 7 -10.20 9.25 21.36
N PRO A 8 -9.58 9.70 20.25
CA PRO A 8 -10.34 10.21 19.13
C PRO A 8 -11.12 9.04 18.53
N THR A 9 -12.43 9.06 18.69
CA THR A 9 -13.35 8.16 18.00
C THR A 9 -13.24 8.44 16.50
N ARG A 10 -12.29 7.77 15.83
CA ARG A 10 -12.17 7.80 14.38
C ARG A 10 -13.46 7.20 13.84
N LYS A 11 -14.33 8.04 13.29
CA LYS A 11 -15.46 7.62 12.46
C LYS A 11 -14.86 6.74 11.36
N VAL A 12 -15.03 5.43 11.49
CA VAL A 12 -14.69 4.50 10.42
C VAL A 12 -15.72 4.75 9.34
N SER A 13 -15.36 5.48 8.29
CA SER A 13 -16.14 5.44 7.07
C SER A 13 -16.19 3.98 6.63
N SER A 14 -17.37 3.49 6.26
CA SER A 14 -17.52 2.11 5.79
C SER A 14 -16.73 1.84 4.49
N HIS A 15 -16.15 2.88 3.89
CA HIS A 15 -15.35 2.84 2.67
C HIS A 15 -14.08 3.70 2.85
N PRO A 16 -12.89 3.10 2.90
CA PRO A 16 -11.63 3.84 2.93
C PRO A 16 -11.40 4.56 1.60
N SER A 17 -10.82 5.75 1.63
CA SER A 17 -10.43 6.49 0.43
C SER A 17 -9.30 5.77 -0.33
N PRO A 18 -9.09 6.06 -1.63
CA PRO A 18 -7.98 5.48 -2.40
C PRO A 18 -6.61 5.68 -1.75
N VAL A 19 -6.36 6.86 -1.20
CA VAL A 19 -5.12 7.18 -0.47
C VAL A 19 -4.99 6.32 0.79
N GLU A 20 -6.06 6.18 1.59
CA GLU A 20 -6.04 5.32 2.78
C GLU A 20 -5.83 3.85 2.43
N ILE A 21 -6.40 3.37 1.32
CA ILE A 21 -6.17 2.02 0.79
C ILE A 21 -4.69 1.83 0.46
N TRP A 22 -4.08 2.79 -0.23
CA TRP A 22 -2.65 2.75 -0.55
C TRP A 22 -1.79 2.76 0.71
N GLN A 23 -2.06 3.66 1.66
CA GLN A 23 -1.31 3.74 2.91
C GLN A 23 -1.35 2.42 3.69
N GLN A 24 -2.53 1.78 3.80
CA GLN A 24 -2.65 0.48 4.47
C GLN A 24 -1.84 -0.62 3.78
N LEU A 25 -1.93 -0.70 2.45
CA LEU A 25 -1.20 -1.72 1.68
C LEU A 25 0.31 -1.48 1.69
N LEU A 26 0.74 -0.24 1.50
CA LEU A 26 2.15 0.14 1.52
C LEU A 26 2.77 -0.08 2.90
N THR A 27 2.06 0.24 3.98
CA THR A 27 2.53 -0.06 5.35
C THR A 27 2.85 -1.54 5.49
N TYR A 28 1.90 -2.40 5.13
CA TYR A 28 2.11 -3.86 5.22
C TYR A 28 3.25 -4.34 4.32
N LEU A 29 3.31 -3.87 3.06
CA LEU A 29 4.32 -4.32 2.10
C LEU A 29 5.73 -3.87 2.51
N LEU A 30 5.88 -2.62 2.95
CA LEU A 30 7.16 -2.05 3.37
C LEU A 30 7.70 -2.75 4.62
N GLU A 31 6.88 -2.87 5.65
CA GLU A 31 7.27 -3.51 6.90
C GLU A 31 7.60 -4.98 6.67
N ARG A 32 6.74 -5.69 5.92
CA ARG A 32 6.91 -7.12 5.70
C ARG A 32 8.14 -7.42 4.85
N HIS A 33 8.29 -6.74 3.71
CA HIS A 33 9.25 -7.11 2.68
C HIS A 33 10.59 -6.40 2.80
N TYR A 34 10.64 -5.21 3.39
CA TYR A 34 11.87 -4.39 3.46
C TYR A 34 12.20 -3.91 4.87
N GLY A 35 11.33 -4.15 5.86
CA GLY A 35 11.55 -3.69 7.24
C GLY A 35 11.47 -2.18 7.40
N LEU A 36 10.79 -1.49 6.49
CA LEU A 36 10.63 -0.03 6.49
C LEU A 36 9.26 0.37 7.03
N SER A 37 9.20 1.48 7.77
CA SER A 37 7.93 2.14 8.06
C SER A 37 7.47 2.96 6.86
N LEU A 38 6.16 3.14 6.71
CA LEU A 38 5.60 4.04 5.69
C LEU A 38 6.21 5.45 5.77
N ASN A 39 6.43 5.93 7.00
CA ASN A 39 6.97 7.28 7.27
C ASN A 39 8.45 7.44 6.89
N ASP A 40 9.19 6.35 6.72
CA ASP A 40 10.57 6.36 6.24
C ASP A 40 10.64 6.54 4.71
N THR A 41 9.49 6.58 4.04
CA THR A 41 9.36 6.68 2.60
C THR A 41 8.58 7.92 2.18
N GLN A 42 8.68 8.29 0.89
CA GLN A 42 7.87 9.36 0.30
C GLN A 42 6.36 9.14 0.43
N PHE A 43 5.91 7.91 0.71
CA PHE A 43 4.50 7.56 0.84
C PHE A 43 3.90 7.90 2.22
N GLY A 44 4.70 8.38 3.17
CA GLY A 44 4.19 8.98 4.41
C GLY A 44 3.34 10.23 4.14
N ASP A 45 3.64 10.97 3.07
CA ASP A 45 2.82 12.08 2.60
C ASP A 45 1.70 11.58 1.67
N GLY A 46 0.45 11.77 2.11
CA GLY A 46 -0.74 11.43 1.32
C GLY A 46 -0.83 12.19 0.00
N ASN A 47 -0.21 13.37 -0.12
CA ASN A 47 -0.19 14.13 -1.37
C ASN A 47 0.63 13.43 -2.46
N VAL A 48 1.76 12.82 -2.08
CA VAL A 48 2.59 12.03 -3.02
C VAL A 48 1.79 10.84 -3.52
N ILE A 49 1.07 10.15 -2.64
CA ILE A 49 0.18 9.04 -3.03
C ILE A 49 -0.91 9.52 -3.99
N GLN A 50 -1.57 10.64 -3.67
CA GLN A 50 -2.62 11.20 -4.52
C GLN A 50 -2.10 11.53 -5.93
N GLN A 51 -0.90 12.11 -6.04
CA GLN A 51 -0.28 12.40 -7.35
C GLN A 51 -0.04 11.14 -8.18
N HIS A 52 0.40 10.03 -7.57
CA HIS A 52 0.57 8.76 -8.27
C HIS A 52 -0.76 8.20 -8.77
N ILE A 53 -1.81 8.30 -7.93
CA ILE A 53 -3.17 7.89 -8.29
C ILE A 53 -3.70 8.73 -9.46
N ASP A 54 -3.53 10.07 -9.40
CA ASP A 54 -3.98 10.99 -10.45
C ASP A 54 -3.21 10.80 -11.76
N ALA A 55 -1.93 10.43 -11.68
CA ALA A 55 -1.10 10.04 -12.82
C ALA A 55 -1.44 8.65 -13.37
N GLY A 56 -2.32 7.90 -12.70
CA GLY A 56 -2.72 6.56 -13.08
C GLY A 56 -1.65 5.49 -12.88
N ILE A 57 -0.68 5.75 -11.99
CA ILE A 57 0.39 4.81 -11.65
C ILE A 57 -0.16 3.75 -10.69
N SER A 58 0.18 2.49 -10.91
CA SER A 58 -0.24 1.42 -10.00
C SER A 58 0.57 1.44 -8.71
N LEU A 59 -0.01 0.94 -7.61
CA LEU A 59 0.69 0.81 -6.33
C LEU A 59 1.96 -0.04 -6.47
N ALA A 60 1.90 -1.09 -7.29
CA ALA A 60 3.02 -1.96 -7.57
C ALA A 60 4.16 -1.19 -8.24
N ASP A 61 3.85 -0.42 -9.28
CA ASP A 61 4.86 0.34 -10.04
C ASP A 61 5.46 1.44 -9.19
N ALA A 62 4.64 2.18 -8.42
CA ALA A 62 5.13 3.22 -7.51
C ALA A 62 6.11 2.65 -6.47
N LEU A 63 5.76 1.50 -5.86
CA LEU A 63 6.63 0.85 -4.89
C LEU A 63 7.87 0.23 -5.55
N ASN A 64 7.72 -0.41 -6.71
CA ASN A 64 8.85 -1.00 -7.44
C ASN A 64 9.83 0.06 -7.95
N PHE A 65 9.34 1.24 -8.32
CA PHE A 65 10.18 2.40 -8.64
C PHE A 65 10.99 2.88 -7.42
N LEU A 66 10.37 2.92 -6.22
CA LEU A 66 11.09 3.22 -4.99
C LEU A 66 12.18 2.17 -4.69
N VAL A 67 11.83 0.89 -4.87
CA VAL A 67 12.73 -0.26 -4.65
C VAL A 67 13.94 -0.19 -5.58
N GLU A 68 13.71 0.11 -6.86
CA GLU A 68 14.79 0.28 -7.84
C GLU A 68 15.65 1.49 -7.51
N LYS A 69 15.03 2.66 -7.27
CA LYS A 69 15.74 3.91 -7.00
C LYS A 69 16.57 3.88 -5.72
N SER A 70 16.12 3.15 -4.70
CA SER A 70 16.78 3.08 -3.39
C SER A 70 17.52 1.76 -3.17
N GLU A 71 17.65 0.95 -4.22
CA GLU A 71 18.32 -0.36 -4.21
C GLU A 71 17.87 -1.27 -3.04
N LEU A 72 16.56 -1.28 -2.75
CA LEU A 72 16.02 -2.03 -1.61
C LEU A 72 16.13 -3.53 -1.83
N VAL A 73 16.47 -4.25 -0.76
CA VAL A 73 16.60 -5.72 -0.75
C VAL A 73 15.49 -6.32 0.10
N ARG A 74 14.87 -7.40 -0.38
CA ARG A 74 13.83 -8.11 0.38
C ARG A 74 14.41 -8.87 1.58
N ILE A 75 13.75 -8.77 2.72
CA ILE A 75 14.12 -9.44 3.98
C ILE A 75 13.20 -10.59 4.38
N ASP A 76 12.03 -10.71 3.74
CA ASP A 76 10.97 -11.65 4.16
C ASP A 76 11.18 -13.11 3.74
N ARG A 77 12.26 -13.38 3.00
CA ARG A 77 12.57 -14.70 2.46
C ARG A 77 13.90 -15.20 3.03
N PRO A 78 13.89 -15.87 4.19
CA PRO A 78 15.09 -16.48 4.73
C PRO A 78 15.49 -17.72 3.91
N GLY A 79 16.57 -17.60 3.12
CA GLY A 79 17.48 -18.72 2.77
C GLY A 79 17.27 -19.50 1.47
N PHE A 80 18.41 -19.83 0.83
CA PHE A 80 18.67 -20.97 -0.08
C PHE A 80 18.16 -20.95 -1.54
N SER A 81 17.89 -19.80 -2.17
CA SER A 81 17.90 -19.77 -3.64
C SER A 81 19.25 -19.31 -4.16
N ILE A 82 19.95 -20.18 -4.89
CA ILE A 82 21.17 -19.86 -5.66
C ILE A 82 20.86 -18.79 -6.74
N GLN A 83 19.58 -18.55 -7.03
CA GLN A 83 19.11 -17.49 -7.89
C GLN A 83 18.88 -16.20 -7.10
N HIS A 84 19.43 -15.10 -7.62
CA HIS A 84 19.20 -13.73 -7.15
C HIS A 84 17.69 -13.47 -7.07
N GLN A 85 17.15 -13.29 -5.86
CA GLN A 85 15.72 -13.05 -5.70
C GLN A 85 15.39 -11.65 -6.19
N SER A 86 14.34 -11.53 -7.00
CA SER A 86 13.87 -10.22 -7.44
C SER A 86 13.51 -9.36 -6.24
N PRO A 87 14.02 -8.12 -6.14
CA PRO A 87 13.68 -7.22 -5.06
C PRO A 87 12.23 -6.74 -5.18
N PHE A 88 11.61 -6.84 -6.36
CA PHE A 88 10.30 -6.25 -6.64
C PHE A 88 9.12 -6.97 -5.97
N ILE A 89 8.08 -6.19 -5.69
CA ILE A 89 6.78 -6.67 -5.24
C ILE A 89 6.00 -7.26 -6.41
N SER A 90 5.45 -8.45 -6.19
CA SER A 90 4.62 -9.17 -7.15
C SER A 90 3.13 -9.00 -6.88
N ALA A 91 2.30 -9.37 -7.85
CA ALA A 91 0.83 -9.44 -7.66
C ALA A 91 0.43 -10.37 -6.48
N ILE A 92 1.22 -11.41 -6.20
CA ILE A 92 0.98 -12.33 -5.07
C ILE A 92 1.18 -11.60 -3.74
N ASP A 93 2.22 -10.76 -3.64
CA ASP A 93 2.51 -9.96 -2.46
C ASP A 93 1.35 -8.97 -2.21
N ILE A 94 0.82 -8.33 -3.27
CA ILE A 94 -0.36 -7.44 -3.19
C ILE A 94 -1.60 -8.20 -2.70
N LEU A 95 -1.85 -9.40 -3.22
CA LEU A 95 -2.98 -10.23 -2.76
C LEU A 95 -2.85 -10.60 -1.29
N ARG A 96 -1.64 -10.93 -0.83
CA ARG A 96 -1.35 -11.20 0.58
C ARG A 96 -1.55 -9.96 1.45
N ALA A 97 -1.09 -8.79 1.00
CA ALA A 97 -1.31 -7.52 1.70
C ALA A 97 -2.80 -7.22 1.85
N ARG A 98 -3.59 -7.33 0.77
CA ARG A 98 -5.05 -7.15 0.81
C ARG A 98 -5.74 -8.08 1.80
N LYS A 99 -5.29 -9.33 1.89
CA LYS A 99 -5.82 -10.30 2.85
C LYS A 99 -5.50 -9.87 4.29
N ALA A 100 -4.25 -9.48 4.55
CA ALA A 100 -3.79 -9.08 5.87
C ALA A 100 -4.44 -7.78 6.36
N THR A 101 -4.74 -6.84 5.46
CA THR A 101 -5.37 -5.56 5.78
C THR A 101 -6.90 -5.59 5.77
N GLY A 102 -7.52 -6.75 5.52
CA GLY A 102 -8.98 -6.87 5.49
C GLY A 102 -9.66 -6.27 4.25
N LEU A 103 -8.89 -5.90 3.21
CA LEU A 103 -9.36 -5.31 1.95
C LEU A 103 -9.80 -6.38 0.91
N MET A 104 -10.12 -7.59 1.37
CA MET A 104 -10.65 -8.68 0.55
C MET A 104 -12.19 -8.70 0.43
N GLN A 105 -12.89 -7.72 1.01
CA GLN A 105 -14.36 -7.75 1.05
C GLN A 105 -15.00 -7.66 -0.34
N ARG A 106 -16.06 -8.47 -0.55
CA ARG A 106 -16.82 -8.58 -1.81
C ARG A 106 -17.46 -7.24 -2.21
N THR A 107 -17.91 -6.47 -1.22
CA THR A 107 -18.42 -5.11 -1.37
C THR A 107 -17.22 -4.15 -1.37
N GLY A 108 -16.84 -3.64 -2.54
CA GLY A 108 -15.67 -2.76 -2.70
C GLY A 108 -14.50 -3.37 -3.46
N TYR A 109 -14.59 -4.62 -3.91
CA TYR A 109 -13.56 -5.27 -4.75
C TYR A 109 -13.14 -4.40 -5.95
N LYS A 110 -14.12 -3.78 -6.63
CA LYS A 110 -13.85 -2.88 -7.76
C LYS A 110 -13.15 -1.60 -7.32
N ALA A 111 -13.53 -1.00 -6.20
CA ALA A 111 -12.89 0.21 -5.67
C ALA A 111 -11.44 -0.05 -5.25
N VAL A 112 -11.18 -1.16 -4.55
CA VAL A 112 -9.82 -1.56 -4.15
C VAL A 112 -8.97 -1.90 -5.37
N THR A 113 -9.52 -2.63 -6.34
CA THR A 113 -8.80 -2.94 -7.59
C THR A 113 -8.50 -1.68 -8.39
N CYS A 114 -9.49 -0.79 -8.55
CA CYS A 114 -9.36 0.52 -9.20
C CYS A 114 -8.28 1.37 -8.54
N ALA A 115 -8.28 1.46 -7.20
CA ALA A 115 -7.28 2.19 -6.45
C ALA A 115 -5.87 1.60 -6.67
N ILE A 116 -5.70 0.29 -6.57
CA ILE A 116 -4.38 -0.36 -6.69
C ILE A 116 -3.83 -0.29 -8.12
N SER A 117 -4.68 -0.43 -9.12
CA SER A 117 -4.27 -0.50 -10.53
C SER A 117 -3.97 0.87 -11.15
N GLY A 118 -4.18 1.99 -10.43
CA GLY A 118 -4.06 3.33 -10.99
C GLY A 118 -5.19 3.70 -11.98
N GLN A 119 -6.11 2.78 -12.26
CA GLN A 119 -7.24 3.03 -13.14
C GLN A 119 -8.35 3.69 -12.34
N SER A 120 -8.23 4.98 -12.04
CA SER A 120 -9.36 5.76 -11.52
C SER A 120 -10.53 5.56 -12.49
N SER A 121 -11.67 5.09 -11.98
CA SER A 121 -12.84 4.79 -12.81
C SER A 121 -13.28 6.07 -13.52
N ARG A 122 -12.84 6.23 -14.77
CA ARG A 122 -13.32 7.25 -15.69
C ARG A 122 -14.77 6.88 -16.05
N GLY A 123 -15.68 7.30 -15.19
CA GLY A 123 -17.11 7.25 -15.41
C GLY A 123 -17.56 8.50 -16.17
N GLN A 124 -17.91 8.28 -17.43
CA GLN A 124 -18.89 9.01 -18.26
C GLN A 124 -18.55 10.43 -18.76
N GLN A 125 -18.34 10.51 -20.08
CA GLN A 125 -19.22 11.26 -20.96
C GLN A 125 -19.46 10.47 -22.24
#